data_AF-A0A662NSG0-F1
#
_entry.id   AF-A0A662NSG0-F1
#
_cell.length_a   1.000
_cell.length_b   1.000
_cell.length_c   1.000
_cell.angle_alpha   90.00
_cell.angle_beta   90.00
_cell.angle_gamma   90.00
#
_symmetry.space_group_name_H-M   'P 1'
#
loop_
_entity.id
_entity.type
_entity.pdbx_description
1 polymer ?
#
loop_
_entity_poly.entity_id
_entity_poly.type
_entity_poly.pdbx_seq_one_letter_code
_entity_poly.pdbx_strand_id
1 'polypeptide(L)'
;MEEEMLAKINEMLSAGARNFEEKNYQMAFLNYLNALLSIGSYLIYRDLGLLYPPEGALGMMRVRYPNIYEIVLKYQGYQLSIASVGEDVAREIREDTLRIYEREIKG
;
A
#
# COMPACT_ATOMS: atom_id res chain seq x y z
N MET A 1 4.05 -16.95 8.26
CA MET A 1 3.21 -15.73 8.36
C MET A 1 3.97 -14.54 7.81
N GLU A 2 5.13 -14.20 8.36
CA GLU A 2 5.94 -13.07 7.85
C GLU A 2 6.27 -13.20 6.35
N GLU A 3 6.84 -14.33 5.94
CA GLU A 3 7.14 -14.63 4.53
C GLU A 3 5.89 -14.56 3.62
N GLU A 4 4.73 -14.97 4.13
CA GLU A 4 3.47 -14.93 3.39
C GLU A 4 2.99 -13.49 3.17
N MET A 5 3.13 -12.62 4.18
CA MET A 5 2.81 -11.20 4.05
C MET A 5 3.73 -10.52 3.03
N LEU A 6 5.03 -10.82 3.09
CA LEU A 6 6.02 -10.29 2.13
C LEU A 6 5.76 -10.79 0.71
N ALA A 7 5.39 -12.05 0.53
CA ALA A 7 5.00 -12.60 -0.77
C ALA A 7 3.78 -11.85 -1.33
N LYS A 8 2.73 -11.65 -0.53
CA LYS A 8 1.52 -10.91 -0.94
C LYS A 8 1.83 -9.45 -1.31
N ILE A 9 2.70 -8.77 -0.55
CA ILE A 9 3.13 -7.41 -0.89
C ILE A 9 3.79 -7.40 -2.27
N ASN A 10 4.72 -8.33 -2.53
CA ASN A 10 5.41 -8.44 -3.82
C ASN A 10 4.45 -8.75 -4.99
N GLU A 11 3.48 -9.63 -4.77
CA GLU A 11 2.44 -9.95 -5.75
C GLU A 11 1.61 -8.70 -6.12
N MET A 12 1.18 -7.93 -5.12
CA MET A 12 0.44 -6.68 -5.34
C MET A 12 1.29 -5.63 -6.06
N LEU A 13 2.56 -5.47 -5.69
CA LEU A 13 3.48 -4.54 -6.40
C LEU A 13 3.66 -4.95 -7.86
N SER A 14 3.84 -6.25 -8.12
CA SER A 14 4.00 -6.78 -9.48
C SER A 14 2.73 -6.62 -10.30
N ALA A 15 1.55 -6.87 -9.71
CA ALA A 15 0.27 -6.63 -10.35
C ALA A 15 0.05 -5.13 -10.63
N GLY A 16 0.43 -4.25 -9.69
CA GLY A 16 0.40 -2.80 -9.87
C GLY A 16 1.28 -2.34 -11.03
N ALA A 17 2.49 -2.89 -11.14
CA ALA A 17 3.41 -2.60 -12.23
C ALA A 17 2.83 -3.03 -13.59
N ARG A 18 2.35 -4.27 -13.69
CA ARG A 18 1.74 -4.79 -14.92
C ARG A 18 0.55 -3.96 -15.37
N ASN A 19 -0.38 -3.65 -14.46
CA ASN A 19 -1.55 -2.83 -14.80
C ASN A 19 -1.15 -1.41 -15.23
N PHE A 20 -0.09 -0.84 -14.66
CA PHE A 20 0.41 0.47 -15.06
C PHE A 20 0.97 0.44 -16.49
N GLU A 21 1.75 -0.60 -16.83
CA GLU A 21 2.30 -0.81 -18.18
C GLU A 21 1.19 -0.99 -19.23
N GLU A 22 0.11 -1.70 -18.86
CA GLU A 22 -1.08 -1.91 -19.69
C GLU A 22 -2.01 -0.69 -19.74
N LYS A 23 -1.62 0.44 -19.11
CA LYS A 23 -2.42 1.68 -18.97
C LYS A 23 -3.75 1.49 -18.25
N ASN A 24 -3.89 0.42 -17.48
CA ASN A 24 -5.02 0.17 -16.59
C ASN A 24 -4.78 0.89 -15.25
N TYR A 25 -4.80 2.22 -15.28
CA TYR A 25 -4.39 3.07 -14.15
C TYR A 25 -5.23 2.88 -12.89
N GLN A 26 -6.52 2.58 -13.03
CA GLN A 26 -7.41 2.30 -11.91
C GLN A 26 -7.01 1.02 -11.18
N MET A 27 -6.73 -0.05 -11.92
CA MET A 27 -6.26 -1.30 -11.33
C MET A 27 -4.83 -1.19 -10.80
N ALA A 28 -3.97 -0.42 -11.47
CA ALA A 28 -2.63 -0.13 -10.97
C ALA A 28 -2.71 0.56 -9.60
N PHE A 29 -3.53 1.61 -9.50
CA PHE A 29 -3.78 2.33 -8.27
C PHE A 29 -4.29 1.41 -7.15
N LEU A 30 -5.31 0.58 -7.42
CA LEU A 30 -5.85 -0.33 -6.40
C LEU A 30 -4.80 -1.32 -5.89
N ASN A 31 -3.97 -1.87 -6.78
CA ASN A 31 -2.89 -2.77 -6.40
C ASN A 31 -1.82 -2.07 -5.56
N TYR A 32 -1.41 -0.85 -5.92
CA TYR A 32 -0.44 -0.08 -5.12
C TYR A 32 -1.00 0.35 -3.77
N LEU A 33 -2.28 0.70 -3.68
CA LEU A 33 -2.94 1.02 -2.41
C LEU A 33 -3.04 -0.21 -1.50
N ASN A 34 -3.40 -1.37 -2.07
CA ASN A 34 -3.44 -2.62 -1.32
C ASN A 34 -2.06 -3.05 -0.84
N ALA A 35 -1.02 -2.86 -1.67
CA ALA A 35 0.37 -3.09 -1.27
C ALA A 35 0.76 -2.17 -0.10
N LEU A 36 0.42 -0.87 -0.16
CA LEU A 36 0.70 0.10 0.90
C LEU A 36 0.02 -0.27 2.23
N LEU A 37 -1.25 -0.66 2.19
CA LEU A 37 -1.99 -1.15 3.37
C LEU A 37 -1.36 -2.43 3.94
N SER A 38 -0.92 -3.34 3.06
CA SER A 38 -0.27 -4.59 3.45
C SER A 38 1.11 -4.35 4.07
N ILE A 39 1.89 -3.40 3.55
CA ILE A 39 3.15 -2.96 4.15
C ILE A 39 2.91 -2.45 5.56
N GLY A 40 1.95 -1.54 5.75
CA GLY A 40 1.64 -1.03 7.10
C GLY A 40 1.22 -2.13 8.06
N SER A 41 0.43 -3.10 7.58
CA SER A 41 0.02 -4.27 8.38
C SER A 41 1.20 -5.18 8.73
N TYR A 42 2.12 -5.39 7.79
CA TYR A 42 3.37 -6.13 8.01
C TYR A 42 4.22 -5.47 9.08
N LEU A 43 4.42 -4.15 9.03
CA LEU A 43 5.24 -3.44 10.01
C LEU A 43 4.64 -3.56 11.43
N ILE A 44 3.32 -3.38 11.56
CA ILE A 44 2.62 -3.58 12.83
C ILE A 44 2.81 -5.02 13.34
N TYR A 45 2.67 -6.01 12.46
CA TYR A 45 2.87 -7.41 12.82
C TYR A 45 4.31 -7.69 13.24
N ARG A 46 5.30 -7.18 12.51
CA ARG A 46 6.73 -7.33 12.82
C ARG A 46 7.06 -6.76 14.20
N ASP A 47 6.53 -5.59 14.53
CA ASP A 47 6.88 -4.89 15.76
C ASP A 47 6.10 -5.40 16.99
N LEU A 48 4.87 -5.91 16.82
CA LEU A 48 3.98 -6.29 17.93
C LEU A 48 3.66 -7.80 17.99
N GLY A 49 3.95 -8.56 16.94
CA GLY A 49 3.58 -9.97 16.81
C GLY A 49 2.08 -10.23 16.64
N LEU A 50 1.27 -9.19 16.42
CA LEU A 50 -0.19 -9.26 16.36
C LEU A 50 -0.73 -8.85 14.98
N LEU A 51 -1.64 -9.67 14.45
CA LEU A 51 -2.43 -9.33 13.27
C LEU A 51 -3.72 -8.64 13.72
N TYR A 52 -3.92 -7.43 13.22
CA TYR A 52 -5.14 -6.66 13.46
C TYR A 52 -6.10 -6.80 12.28
N PRO A 53 -7.42 -6.72 12.51
CA PRO A 53 -8.37 -6.50 11.42
C PRO A 53 -8.09 -5.14 10.74
N PRO A 54 -8.56 -4.90 9.50
CA PRO A 54 -8.23 -3.71 8.71
C PRO A 54 -8.40 -2.38 9.45
N GLU A 55 -9.50 -2.19 10.17
CA GLU A 55 -9.78 -0.97 10.93
C GLU A 55 -8.81 -0.81 12.11
N GLY A 56 -8.50 -1.92 12.79
CA GLY A 56 -7.52 -1.96 13.86
C GLY A 56 -6.10 -1.67 13.35
N ALA A 57 -5.75 -2.24 12.20
CA ALA A 57 -4.46 -2.00 11.54
C ALA A 57 -4.31 -0.53 11.14
N LEU A 58 -5.36 0.10 10.59
CA LEU A 58 -5.35 1.55 10.29
C LEU A 58 -5.17 2.41 11.55
N GLY A 59 -5.89 2.08 12.63
CA GLY A 59 -5.72 2.77 13.92
C GLY A 59 -4.30 2.63 14.47
N MET A 60 -3.73 1.43 14.41
CA MET A 60 -2.35 1.18 14.83
C MET A 60 -1.32 1.86 13.94
N MET A 61 -1.56 1.91 12.63
CA MET A 61 -0.71 2.60 11.66
C MET A 61 -0.63 4.08 11.97
N ARG A 62 -1.76 4.72 12.33
CA ARG A 62 -1.79 6.12 12.77
C ARG A 62 -0.87 6.39 13.96
N VAL A 63 -0.80 5.46 14.92
CA VAL A 63 -0.03 5.63 16.15
C VAL A 63 1.45 5.31 15.94
N ARG A 64 1.76 4.24 15.21
CA ARG A 64 3.12 3.68 15.09
C ARG A 64 3.86 4.13 13.84
N TYR A 65 3.14 4.37 12.74
CA TYR A 65 3.69 4.74 11.44
C TYR A 65 2.93 5.92 10.84
N PRO A 66 2.90 7.10 11.50
CA PRO A 66 2.09 8.24 11.08
C PRO A 66 2.38 8.67 9.64
N ASN A 67 3.64 8.62 9.21
CA ASN A 67 4.03 8.95 7.83
C ASN A 67 3.40 8.02 6.78
N ILE A 68 3.26 6.73 7.09
CA ILE A 68 2.62 5.76 6.18
C ILE A 68 1.10 5.97 6.22
N TYR A 69 0.55 6.21 7.41
CA TYR A 69 -0.87 6.49 7.59
C TYR A 69 -1.34 7.73 6.80
N GLU A 70 -0.56 8.82 6.80
CA GLU A 70 -0.87 10.02 6.02
C GLU A 70 -0.94 9.75 4.51
N ILE A 71 -0.02 8.94 4.00
CA ILE A 71 0.01 8.54 2.58
C ILE A 71 -1.18 7.63 2.26
N VAL A 72 -1.53 6.69 3.16
CA VAL A 72 -2.75 5.88 3.00
C VAL A 72 -3.99 6.76 2.95
N LEU A 73 -4.13 7.73 3.86
CA LEU A 73 -5.27 8.64 3.90
C LEU A 73 -5.41 9.47 2.62
N LYS A 74 -4.29 10.01 2.12
CA LYS A 74 -4.23 10.74 0.84
C LYS A 74 -4.85 9.92 -0.28
N TYR A 75 -4.51 8.63 -0.37
CA TYR A 75 -5.00 7.77 -1.45
C TYR A 75 -6.38 7.16 -1.20
N GLN A 76 -6.79 6.94 0.05
CA GLN A 76 -8.15 6.49 0.36
C GLN A 76 -9.22 7.46 -0.17
N GLY A 77 -8.94 8.76 -0.23
CA GLY A 77 -9.84 9.74 -0.86
C GLY A 77 -10.18 9.45 -2.33
N TYR A 78 -9.25 8.83 -3.07
CA TYR A 78 -9.45 8.47 -4.47
C TYR A 78 -10.23 7.17 -4.66
N GLN A 79 -10.34 6.29 -3.64
CA GLN A 79 -11.16 5.07 -3.75
C GLN A 79 -12.64 5.40 -3.98
N LEU A 80 -13.15 6.45 -3.33
CA LEU A 80 -14.54 6.91 -3.50
C LEU A 80 -14.81 7.50 -4.89
N SER A 81 -13.75 7.83 -5.62
CA SER A 81 -13.80 8.44 -6.95
C SER A 81 -12.87 7.71 -7.91
N ILE A 82 -12.80 6.37 -7.83
CA ILE A 82 -11.85 5.55 -8.60
C ILE A 82 -11.89 5.83 -10.11
N ALA A 83 -13.05 6.20 -10.64
CA ALA A 83 -13.23 6.61 -12.03
C ALA A 83 -12.35 7.81 -12.44
N SER A 84 -11.99 8.68 -11.49
CA SER A 84 -11.13 9.85 -11.68
C SER A 84 -9.62 9.55 -11.65
N VAL A 85 -9.24 8.32 -11.29
CA VAL A 85 -7.83 7.94 -11.24
C VAL A 85 -7.28 7.80 -12.65
N GLY A 86 -6.49 8.80 -13.06
CA GLY A 86 -5.69 8.79 -14.27
C GLY A 86 -4.24 8.40 -14.03
N GLU A 87 -3.42 8.53 -15.07
CA GLU A 87 -2.00 8.17 -15.05
C GLU A 87 -1.21 8.88 -13.95
N ASP A 88 -1.45 10.18 -13.74
CA ASP A 88 -0.71 10.99 -12.78
C ASP A 88 -0.89 10.47 -11.35
N VAL A 89 -2.14 10.19 -10.96
CA VAL A 89 -2.46 9.64 -9.63
C VAL A 89 -1.90 8.23 -9.47
N ALA A 90 -2.00 7.39 -10.51
CA ALA A 90 -1.44 6.05 -10.49
C ALA A 90 0.09 6.04 -10.42
N ARG A 91 0.76 7.02 -11.03
CA ARG A 91 2.20 7.23 -10.98
C ARG A 91 2.63 7.71 -9.60
N GLU A 92 1.90 8.66 -9.04
CA GLU A 92 2.18 9.21 -7.71
C GLU A 92 2.13 8.12 -6.64
N ILE A 93 1.05 7.31 -6.60
CA ILE A 93 0.95 6.22 -5.63
C ILE A 93 2.00 5.13 -5.86
N ARG A 94 2.37 4.85 -7.12
CA ARG A 94 3.45 3.92 -7.44
C ARG A 94 4.76 4.38 -6.78
N GLU A 95 5.12 5.64 -6.96
CA GLU A 95 6.36 6.20 -6.42
C GLU A 95 6.35 6.23 -4.90
N ASP A 96 5.25 6.68 -4.28
CA ASP A 96 5.10 6.70 -2.82
C ASP A 96 5.18 5.29 -2.22
N THR A 97 4.47 4.31 -2.81
CA THR A 97 4.47 2.91 -2.36
C THR A 97 5.84 2.26 -2.53
N LEU A 98 6.50 2.43 -3.68
CA LEU A 98 7.84 1.85 -3.91
C LEU A 98 8.89 2.46 -2.98
N ARG A 99 8.83 3.77 -2.73
CA ARG A 99 9.73 4.44 -1.78
C ARG A 99 9.57 3.90 -0.37
N ILE A 100 8.33 3.68 0.09
CA ILE A 100 8.07 3.09 1.41
C ILE A 100 8.55 1.64 1.44
N TYR A 101 8.23 0.85 0.42
CA TYR A 101 8.64 -0.55 0.35
C TYR A 101 10.17 -0.69 0.43
N GLU A 102 10.91 0.10 -0.34
CA GLU A 102 12.37 0.08 -0.31
C GLU A 102 12.92 0.45 1.08
N ARG A 103 12.38 1.50 1.70
CA ARG A 103 12.84 2.00 3.00
C ARG A 103 12.54 1.04 4.17
N GLU A 104 11.37 0.43 4.18
CA GLU A 104 10.84 -0.28 5.36
C GLU A 104 11.01 -1.80 5.30
N ILE A 105 11.15 -2.36 4.09
CA ILE A 105 11.21 -3.81 3.86
C ILE A 105 12.59 -4.27 3.36
N LYS A 106 13.28 -3.47 2.55
CA LYS A 106 14.59 -3.83 1.97
C LYS A 106 15.79 -3.16 2.63
N GLY A 107 15.59 -1.97 3.21
CA GLY A 107 16.59 -1.26 4.00
C GLY A 107 16.85 -1.93 5.34
#